data_AF-A0A816LYT3-F1
#
_entry.id   AF-A0A816LYT3-F1
#
_cell.length_a   1.000
_cell.length_b   1.000
_cell.length_c   1.000
_cell.angle_alpha   90.00
_cell.angle_beta   90.00
_cell.angle_gamma   90.00
#
_symmetry.space_group_name_H-M   'P 1'
#
loop_
_entity.id
_entity.type
_entity.pdbx_description
1 polymer ?
#
loop_
_entity_poly.entity_id
_entity_poly.type
_entity_poly.pdbx_seq_one_letter_code
_entity_poly.pdbx_strand_id
1 'polypeptide(L)'
;MSSSNLTPDRVLIVDKRLAPANVEQFHFVQLTHPRTKQEQSYAVDHQSKTVFELVRSARSHSSWFINDQHILPDGSLYIVTPINLIFLLLPTLWSHARKSFLSLKTIMTDSLQQLQLDDDVVIEKLRSICDINLDKHSIKLNEEKFIVWLRDRIDRLKKLVKDEEHAFDLICEYLTDDIVEYCQQELKLHGNVRYDIPIGTHYLLKKRGSIQTKAKINYSTNDTDLSVATIDHAKNVLFEHYANKIQANVPREFHQIQKKSNCIFAKRARCWTAPHWLDNISIDDNCERLLTSFILFCAFVKDISIDGYVIEIPHNHATATIEDFGRIFKQILRFLSDHDPAKRYCMNVSPSRIGQNGWVFEFYRITFFITTFTPHYPETHPRYSHGFNNYCHILFQPELSFLRHNLPDDTPDTNWIEPITSRDKTRVAFRDHGREYPIRPTIYYPPSHDMIRPLSNDLADIVEWWL
;
A
#
# COMPACT_ATOMS: atom_id res chain seq x y z
N MET A 1 -20.71 -40.75 17.28
CA MET A 1 -20.79 -40.18 15.92
C MET A 1 -19.40 -40.21 15.33
N SER A 2 -19.24 -40.84 14.16
CA SER A 2 -17.94 -41.08 13.52
C SER A 2 -17.27 -39.77 13.11
N SER A 3 -15.99 -39.60 13.49
CA SER A 3 -15.11 -38.55 12.99
C SER A 3 -14.91 -38.74 11.49
N SER A 4 -15.77 -38.12 10.70
CA SER A 4 -15.71 -38.10 9.25
C SER A 4 -14.46 -37.38 8.76
N ASN A 5 -13.99 -37.80 7.59
CA ASN A 5 -12.84 -37.29 6.86
C ASN A 5 -12.94 -35.77 6.60
N LEU A 6 -12.46 -34.97 7.55
CA LEU A 6 -12.37 -33.52 7.41
C LEU A 6 -11.07 -33.16 6.68
N THR A 7 -11.19 -32.57 5.50
CA THR A 7 -10.08 -31.96 4.77
C THR A 7 -9.74 -30.60 5.40
N PRO A 8 -8.50 -30.39 5.86
CA PRO A 8 -8.09 -29.08 6.37
C PRO A 8 -8.14 -28.03 5.25
N ASP A 9 -8.75 -26.88 5.51
CA ASP A 9 -8.97 -25.79 4.57
C ASP A 9 -8.15 -24.52 4.88
N ARG A 10 -7.64 -24.37 6.12
CA ARG A 10 -6.86 -23.20 6.54
C ARG A 10 -5.79 -23.55 7.55
N VAL A 11 -4.69 -22.78 7.54
CA VAL A 11 -3.64 -22.80 8.57
C VAL A 11 -3.70 -21.51 9.36
N LEU A 12 -3.83 -21.61 10.68
CA LEU A 12 -3.98 -20.48 11.59
C LEU A 12 -2.83 -20.44 12.60
N ILE A 13 -2.30 -19.24 12.84
CA ILE A 13 -1.49 -18.91 14.02
C ILE A 13 -2.41 -18.23 15.01
N VAL A 14 -2.62 -18.88 16.15
CA VAL A 14 -3.45 -18.38 17.24
C VAL A 14 -2.59 -18.22 18.50
N ASP A 15 -3.00 -17.30 19.38
CA ASP A 15 -2.40 -17.21 20.70
C ASP A 15 -2.64 -18.53 21.45
N LYS A 16 -1.61 -19.07 22.12
CA LYS A 16 -1.70 -20.32 22.89
C LYS A 16 -2.82 -20.32 23.93
N ARG A 17 -3.22 -19.16 24.44
CA ARG A 17 -4.34 -18.98 25.37
C ARG A 17 -5.68 -19.35 24.72
N LEU A 18 -5.76 -19.28 23.39
CA LEU A 18 -6.92 -19.64 22.57
C LEU A 18 -6.88 -21.12 22.12
N ALA A 19 -5.77 -21.82 22.36
CA ALA A 19 -5.54 -23.19 21.89
C ALA A 19 -5.34 -24.15 23.09
N PRO A 20 -6.35 -24.34 23.97
CA PRO A 20 -7.16 -25.56 23.92
C PRO A 20 -8.57 -25.46 24.57
N ALA A 21 -9.11 -24.27 24.85
CA ALA A 21 -10.47 -24.13 25.40
C ALA A 21 -11.47 -24.12 24.24
N ASN A 22 -12.10 -25.27 23.96
CA ASN A 22 -13.22 -25.46 23.03
C ASN A 22 -13.31 -24.45 21.88
N VAL A 23 -12.68 -24.76 20.75
CA VAL A 23 -12.75 -23.96 19.51
C VAL A 23 -14.22 -23.70 19.05
N GLU A 24 -15.17 -24.55 19.48
CA GLU A 24 -16.62 -24.33 19.33
C GLU A 24 -17.14 -23.03 19.97
N GLN A 25 -16.31 -22.29 20.74
CA GLN A 25 -16.67 -21.03 21.39
C GLN A 25 -16.38 -19.78 20.54
N PHE A 26 -15.62 -19.90 19.44
CA PHE A 26 -15.35 -18.77 18.56
C PHE A 26 -16.47 -18.59 17.55
N HIS A 27 -17.09 -17.41 17.55
CA HIS A 27 -18.04 -17.02 16.52
C HIS A 27 -17.30 -16.24 15.43
N PHE A 28 -17.21 -16.80 14.22
CA PHE A 28 -16.56 -16.13 13.09
C PHE A 28 -17.56 -15.38 12.23
N VAL A 29 -17.20 -14.17 11.84
CA VAL A 29 -18.06 -13.23 11.13
C VAL A 29 -17.28 -12.53 10.01
N GLN A 30 -18.00 -12.03 9.00
CA GLN A 30 -17.43 -11.14 7.99
C GLN A 30 -17.85 -9.70 8.29
N LEU A 31 -16.87 -8.83 8.53
CA LEU A 31 -17.12 -7.41 8.75
C LEU A 31 -16.37 -6.56 7.74
N THR A 32 -16.89 -5.36 7.52
CA THR A 32 -16.23 -4.34 6.74
C THR A 32 -14.99 -3.83 7.47
N HIS A 33 -13.81 -3.96 6.87
CA HIS A 33 -12.57 -3.43 7.39
C HIS A 33 -12.64 -1.89 7.48
N PRO A 34 -12.27 -1.26 8.62
CA PRO A 34 -12.63 0.12 8.92
C PRO A 34 -12.02 1.14 7.95
N ARG A 35 -10.80 0.92 7.48
CA ARG A 35 -10.13 1.77 6.48
C ARG A 35 -10.55 1.43 5.05
N THR A 36 -10.25 0.21 4.61
CA THR A 36 -10.35 -0.22 3.20
C THR A 36 -11.78 -0.47 2.72
N LYS A 37 -12.73 -0.60 3.64
CA LYS A 37 -14.13 -0.96 3.36
C LYS A 37 -14.32 -2.33 2.69
N GLN A 38 -13.26 -3.15 2.64
CA GLN A 38 -13.33 -4.51 2.12
C GLN A 38 -13.84 -5.46 3.21
N GLU A 39 -14.52 -6.53 2.80
CA GLU A 39 -14.89 -7.60 3.73
C GLU A 39 -13.64 -8.32 4.26
N GLN A 40 -13.61 -8.52 5.56
CA GLN A 40 -12.55 -9.23 6.26
C GLN A 40 -13.15 -10.14 7.33
N SER A 41 -12.49 -11.27 7.56
CA SER A 41 -12.91 -12.23 8.57
C SER A 41 -12.45 -11.81 9.95
N TYR A 42 -13.35 -11.92 10.91
CA TYR A 42 -13.10 -11.71 12.34
C TYR A 42 -13.59 -12.93 13.12
N ALA A 43 -13.09 -13.08 14.34
CA ALA A 43 -13.57 -14.04 15.30
C ALA A 43 -13.90 -13.34 16.62
N VAL A 44 -14.94 -13.80 17.30
CA VAL A 44 -15.35 -13.30 18.61
C VAL A 44 -15.24 -14.43 19.61
N ASP A 45 -14.55 -14.15 20.72
CA ASP A 45 -14.64 -14.96 21.93
C ASP A 45 -15.66 -14.30 22.87
N HIS A 46 -16.85 -14.90 22.98
CA HIS A 46 -17.91 -14.37 23.83
C HIS A 46 -17.60 -14.50 25.33
N GLN A 47 -16.72 -15.42 25.73
CA GLN A 47 -16.36 -15.59 27.13
C GLN A 47 -15.41 -14.46 27.58
N SER A 48 -14.36 -14.19 26.80
CA SER A 48 -13.44 -13.09 27.10
C SER A 48 -13.91 -11.73 26.57
N LYS A 49 -14.99 -11.71 25.77
CA LYS A 49 -15.53 -10.51 25.11
C LYS A 49 -14.49 -9.82 24.21
N THR A 50 -13.60 -10.62 23.62
CA THR A 50 -12.50 -10.15 22.77
C THR A 50 -12.82 -10.41 21.31
N VAL A 51 -12.58 -9.41 20.47
CA VAL A 51 -12.66 -9.53 19.02
C VAL A 51 -11.26 -9.73 18.46
N PHE A 52 -11.15 -10.64 17.51
CA PHE A 52 -9.92 -10.96 16.81
C PHE A 52 -10.11 -10.69 15.33
N GLU A 53 -9.11 -10.09 14.70
CA GLU A 53 -9.01 -10.03 13.25
C GLU A 53 -8.27 -11.27 12.72
N LEU A 54 -8.66 -11.73 11.53
CA LEU A 54 -7.91 -12.75 10.80
C LEU A 54 -7.11 -12.09 9.68
N VAL A 55 -5.81 -11.93 9.88
CA VAL A 55 -4.91 -11.37 8.88
C VAL A 55 -4.37 -12.49 8.01
N ARG A 56 -4.78 -12.52 6.73
CA ARG A 56 -4.25 -13.48 5.76
C ARG A 56 -2.88 -13.04 5.28
N SER A 57 -1.87 -13.87 5.51
CA SER A 57 -0.55 -13.77 4.91
C SER A 57 -0.41 -14.90 3.89
N ALA A 58 -0.43 -14.56 2.60
CA ALA A 58 -0.23 -15.53 1.54
C ALA A 58 1.08 -15.21 0.81
N ARG A 59 1.86 -16.25 0.50
CA ARG A 59 3.02 -16.13 -0.38
C ARG A 59 2.66 -16.73 -1.73
N SER A 60 3.12 -16.09 -2.79
CA SER A 60 3.05 -16.68 -4.12
C SER A 60 3.76 -18.04 -4.13
N HIS A 61 3.16 -19.04 -4.77
CA HIS A 61 3.74 -20.38 -4.97
C HIS A 61 4.07 -21.11 -3.66
N SER A 62 3.10 -21.16 -2.75
CA SER A 62 3.24 -21.90 -1.50
C SER A 62 2.05 -22.83 -1.27
N SER A 63 2.31 -23.95 -0.61
CA SER A 63 1.31 -24.95 -0.21
C SER A 63 1.69 -25.49 1.16
N TRP A 64 0.70 -25.96 1.93
CA TRP A 64 0.95 -26.66 3.18
C TRP A 64 0.80 -28.15 2.99
N PHE A 65 1.80 -28.91 3.42
CA PHE A 65 1.66 -30.34 3.68
C PHE A 65 1.15 -30.51 5.11
N ILE A 66 -0.05 -31.09 5.25
CA ILE A 66 -0.71 -31.29 6.54
C ILE A 66 -0.84 -32.79 6.80
N ASN A 67 -0.12 -33.27 7.81
CA ASN A 67 -0.14 -34.65 8.32
C ASN A 67 0.01 -35.73 7.22
N ASP A 68 0.92 -35.52 6.27
CA ASP A 68 1.29 -36.42 5.16
C ASP A 68 0.14 -36.88 4.22
N GLN A 69 -1.10 -36.46 4.49
CA GLN A 69 -2.32 -36.92 3.82
C GLN A 69 -3.04 -35.80 3.07
N HIS A 70 -2.74 -34.54 3.39
CA HIS A 70 -3.44 -33.40 2.81
C HIS A 70 -2.46 -32.34 2.32
N ILE A 71 -2.77 -31.78 1.14
CA ILE A 71 -2.10 -30.61 0.59
C ILE A 71 -3.13 -29.48 0.60
N LEU A 72 -2.83 -28.40 1.32
CA LEU A 72 -3.58 -27.16 1.20
C LEU A 72 -2.88 -26.28 0.15
N PRO A 73 -3.49 -26.06 -1.03
CA PRO A 73 -2.78 -25.56 -2.18
C PRO A 73 -2.62 -24.04 -2.22
N ASP A 74 -3.32 -23.30 -1.35
CA ASP A 74 -3.31 -21.83 -1.36
C ASP A 74 -2.12 -21.23 -0.60
N GLY A 75 -1.43 -22.04 0.19
CA GLY A 75 -0.28 -21.65 1.01
C GLY A 75 -0.57 -20.55 2.02
N SER A 76 -1.85 -20.21 2.24
CA SER A 76 -2.23 -19.10 3.09
C SER A 76 -1.93 -19.44 4.54
N LEU A 77 -1.43 -18.45 5.26
CA LEU A 77 -1.25 -18.47 6.69
C LEU A 77 -2.09 -17.36 7.28
N TYR A 78 -3.07 -17.73 8.09
CA TYR A 78 -3.91 -16.77 8.79
C TYR A 78 -3.31 -16.50 10.17
N ILE A 79 -3.17 -15.23 10.53
CA ILE A 79 -2.73 -14.81 11.85
C ILE A 79 -3.95 -14.25 12.57
N VAL A 80 -4.25 -14.79 13.74
CA VAL A 80 -5.36 -14.33 14.58
C VAL A 80 -4.81 -13.38 15.63
N THR A 81 -5.11 -12.10 15.49
CA THR A 81 -4.65 -11.03 16.38
C THR A 81 -5.83 -10.34 17.06
N PRO A 82 -5.75 -10.00 18.36
CA PRO A 82 -6.78 -9.19 19.00
C PRO A 82 -6.88 -7.82 18.32
N ILE A 83 -8.11 -7.37 18.05
CA ILE A 83 -8.37 -6.02 17.55
C ILE A 83 -9.18 -5.24 18.58
N ASN A 84 -8.88 -3.95 18.73
CA ASN A 84 -9.68 -3.08 19.58
C ASN A 84 -11.00 -2.75 18.88
N LEU A 85 -12.13 -3.10 19.52
CA LEU A 85 -13.48 -2.87 19.01
C LEU A 85 -13.73 -1.42 18.57
N ILE A 86 -13.08 -0.45 19.20
CA ILE A 86 -13.21 0.98 18.84
C ILE A 86 -12.82 1.22 17.39
N PHE A 87 -11.79 0.56 16.86
CA PHE A 87 -11.38 0.73 15.46
C PHE A 87 -12.48 0.29 14.49
N LEU A 88 -13.24 -0.76 14.82
CA LEU A 88 -14.35 -1.23 14.00
C LEU A 88 -15.55 -0.28 14.03
N LEU A 89 -15.79 0.38 15.18
CA LEU A 89 -16.90 1.33 15.38
C LEU A 89 -16.58 2.73 14.86
N LEU A 90 -15.30 3.07 14.75
CA LEU A 90 -14.83 4.43 14.50
C LEU A 90 -15.38 5.04 13.20
N PRO A 91 -15.46 4.34 12.06
CA PRO A 91 -16.03 4.92 10.85
C PRO A 91 -17.47 5.40 11.04
N THR A 92 -18.31 4.61 11.71
CA THR A 92 -19.71 4.98 11.96
C THR A 92 -19.81 6.14 12.95
N LEU A 93 -19.00 6.11 14.02
CA LEU A 93 -18.93 7.19 15.00
C LEU A 93 -18.49 8.50 14.35
N TRP A 94 -17.47 8.44 13.50
CA TRP A 94 -16.92 9.60 12.82
C TRP A 94 -17.90 10.24 11.85
N SER A 95 -18.57 9.43 11.02
CA SER A 95 -19.51 9.93 10.02
C SER A 95 -20.82 10.42 10.63
N HIS A 96 -21.32 9.77 11.68
CA HIS A 96 -22.69 10.00 12.16
C HIS A 96 -22.76 10.54 13.61
N ALA A 97 -21.91 10.06 14.51
CA ALA A 97 -21.97 10.41 15.93
C ALA A 97 -21.02 11.55 16.34
N ARG A 98 -20.34 12.19 15.39
CA ARG A 98 -19.43 13.33 15.65
C ARG A 98 -20.16 14.60 16.05
N LYS A 99 -21.28 14.91 15.37
CA LYS A 99 -22.03 16.16 15.57
C LYS A 99 -23.21 16.01 16.54
N SER A 100 -23.83 14.84 16.57
CA SER A 100 -25.05 14.55 17.32
C SER A 100 -24.93 13.28 18.16
N PHE A 101 -25.74 13.21 19.22
CA PHE A 101 -25.93 11.98 19.99
C PHE A 101 -26.78 10.99 19.20
N LEU A 102 -26.33 9.73 19.13
CA LEU A 102 -27.02 8.64 18.45
C LEU A 102 -27.24 7.46 19.40
N SER A 103 -28.26 6.65 19.14
CA SER A 103 -28.44 5.40 19.89
C SER A 103 -27.38 4.37 19.50
N LEU A 104 -27.10 3.43 20.41
CA LEU A 104 -26.16 2.35 20.15
C LEU A 104 -26.58 1.50 18.93
N LYS A 105 -27.88 1.27 18.75
CA LYS A 105 -28.43 0.53 17.59
C LYS A 105 -28.08 1.19 16.25
N THR A 106 -28.01 2.52 16.20
CA THR A 106 -27.60 3.24 14.97
C THR A 106 -26.09 3.13 14.72
N ILE A 107 -25.28 3.07 15.79
CA ILE A 107 -23.82 2.92 15.69
C ILE A 107 -23.46 1.48 15.31
N MET A 108 -24.16 0.50 15.88
CA MET A 108 -24.03 -0.92 15.59
C MET A 108 -24.76 -1.25 14.28
N THR A 109 -24.12 -0.96 13.15
CA THR A 109 -24.60 -1.35 11.81
C THR A 109 -24.91 -2.85 11.73
N ASP A 110 -25.74 -3.26 10.76
CA ASP A 110 -26.13 -4.67 10.57
C ASP A 110 -24.92 -5.61 10.46
N SER A 111 -23.81 -5.14 9.87
CA SER A 111 -22.54 -5.88 9.85
C SER A 111 -21.98 -6.09 11.26
N LEU A 112 -21.87 -5.01 12.06
CA LEU A 112 -21.31 -5.07 13.41
C LEU A 112 -22.20 -5.83 14.40
N GLN A 113 -23.51 -5.90 14.18
CA GLN A 113 -24.42 -6.70 15.01
C GLN A 113 -24.11 -8.20 14.94
N GLN A 114 -23.45 -8.68 13.88
CA GLN A 114 -22.98 -10.06 13.77
C GLN A 114 -22.00 -10.43 14.89
N LEU A 115 -21.30 -9.45 15.50
CA LEU A 115 -20.41 -9.69 16.63
C LEU A 115 -21.14 -10.22 17.88
N GLN A 116 -22.46 -10.04 17.99
CA GLN A 116 -23.29 -10.53 19.10
C GLN A 116 -22.70 -10.21 20.48
N LEU A 117 -22.18 -9.00 20.66
CA LEU A 117 -21.66 -8.50 21.93
C LEU A 117 -22.78 -7.81 22.73
N ASP A 118 -22.76 -7.94 24.06
CA ASP A 118 -23.69 -7.24 24.93
C ASP A 118 -23.53 -5.71 24.80
N ASP A 119 -24.64 -4.98 24.78
CA ASP A 119 -24.65 -3.51 24.69
C ASP A 119 -23.78 -2.85 25.78
N ASP A 120 -23.85 -3.36 27.01
CA ASP A 120 -23.05 -2.85 28.13
C ASP A 120 -21.54 -2.94 27.89
N VAL A 121 -21.10 -3.99 27.19
CA VAL A 121 -19.68 -4.20 26.85
C VAL A 121 -19.25 -3.18 25.81
N VAL A 122 -20.08 -2.96 24.79
CA VAL A 122 -19.80 -1.98 23.75
C VAL A 122 -19.75 -0.58 24.35
N ILE A 123 -20.73 -0.24 25.20
CA ILE A 123 -20.80 1.04 25.93
C ILE A 123 -19.55 1.23 26.81
N GLU A 124 -19.12 0.21 27.55
CA GLU A 124 -17.93 0.26 28.40
C GLU A 124 -16.68 0.63 27.59
N LYS A 125 -16.48 0.04 26.40
CA LYS A 125 -15.36 0.42 25.52
C LYS A 125 -15.50 1.86 25.00
N LEU A 126 -16.70 2.25 24.57
CA LEU A 126 -16.95 3.57 23.99
C LEU A 126 -16.76 4.71 24.98
N ARG A 127 -16.89 4.51 26.30
CA ARG A 127 -16.64 5.55 27.33
C ARG A 127 -15.29 6.23 27.19
N SER A 128 -14.30 5.52 26.64
CA SER A 128 -12.94 6.02 26.49
C SER A 128 -12.76 7.04 25.35
N ILE A 129 -13.71 7.12 24.40
CA ILE A 129 -13.66 8.05 23.26
C ILE A 129 -14.97 8.82 23.03
N CYS A 130 -16.04 8.50 23.76
CA CYS A 130 -17.37 9.08 23.60
C CYS A 130 -17.88 9.74 24.87
N ASP A 131 -18.82 10.66 24.69
CA ASP A 131 -19.73 11.11 25.73
C ASP A 131 -21.00 10.24 25.70
N ILE A 132 -21.38 9.72 26.86
CA ILE A 132 -22.49 8.77 26.99
C ILE A 132 -23.57 9.38 27.88
N ASN A 133 -24.77 9.50 27.35
CA ASN A 133 -25.97 9.85 28.09
C ASN A 133 -26.72 8.56 28.43
N LEU A 134 -26.65 8.15 29.70
CA LEU A 134 -27.27 6.91 30.17
C LEU A 134 -28.80 7.00 30.17
N ASP A 135 -29.37 8.15 30.52
CA ASP A 135 -30.82 8.35 30.58
C ASP A 135 -31.48 8.22 29.19
N LYS A 136 -30.75 8.64 28.14
CA LYS A 136 -31.22 8.61 26.75
C LYS A 136 -30.63 7.46 25.93
N HIS A 137 -29.81 6.60 26.56
CA HIS A 137 -29.02 5.56 25.89
C HIS A 137 -28.35 6.03 24.59
N SER A 138 -27.76 7.23 24.64
CA SER A 138 -27.20 7.89 23.47
C SER A 138 -25.73 8.23 23.62
N ILE A 139 -25.01 8.19 22.50
CA ILE A 139 -23.56 8.21 22.42
C ILE A 139 -23.16 9.26 21.38
N LYS A 140 -22.20 10.10 21.73
CA LYS A 140 -21.57 11.06 20.82
C LYS A 140 -20.05 10.89 20.87
N LEU A 141 -19.40 10.87 19.72
CA LEU A 141 -17.93 10.89 19.65
C LEU A 141 -17.41 12.19 20.27
N ASN A 142 -16.46 12.07 21.19
CA ASN A 142 -15.77 13.19 21.79
C ASN A 142 -14.36 13.23 21.21
N GLU A 143 -14.10 14.21 20.37
CA GLU A 143 -12.85 14.34 19.62
C GLU A 143 -11.63 14.48 20.54
N GLU A 144 -11.73 15.23 21.63
CA GLU A 144 -10.65 15.39 22.61
C GLU A 144 -10.31 14.06 23.29
N LYS A 145 -11.33 13.33 23.76
CA LYS A 145 -11.15 11.98 24.33
C LYS A 145 -10.55 11.03 23.30
N PHE A 146 -11.01 11.10 22.06
CA PHE A 146 -10.48 10.28 20.98
C PHE A 146 -8.99 10.56 20.71
N ILE A 147 -8.56 11.82 20.68
CA ILE A 147 -7.16 12.20 20.49
C ILE A 147 -6.29 11.74 21.67
N VAL A 148 -6.75 11.94 22.91
CA VAL A 148 -6.06 11.43 24.11
C VAL A 148 -5.96 9.92 24.08
N TRP A 149 -7.04 9.25 23.71
CA TRP A 149 -7.09 7.80 23.54
C TRP A 149 -6.06 7.37 22.51
N LEU A 150 -6.04 7.98 21.32
CA LEU A 150 -5.15 7.61 20.22
C LEU A 150 -3.68 7.81 20.61
N ARG A 151 -3.34 8.93 21.25
CA ARG A 151 -1.98 9.21 21.75
C ARG A 151 -1.49 8.12 22.69
N ASP A 152 -2.32 7.68 23.64
CA ASP A 152 -1.97 6.58 24.55
C ASP A 152 -1.66 5.26 23.80
N ARG A 153 -2.29 5.00 22.64
CA ARG A 153 -1.98 3.80 21.83
C ARG A 153 -0.68 3.98 21.08
N ILE A 154 -0.45 5.16 20.51
CA ILE A 154 0.80 5.53 19.85
C ILE A 154 1.97 5.36 20.85
N ASP A 155 1.83 5.89 22.07
CA ASP A 155 2.86 5.79 23.11
C ASP A 155 3.14 4.35 23.54
N ARG A 156 2.12 3.48 23.56
CA ARG A 156 2.30 2.04 23.83
C ARG A 156 3.03 1.34 22.68
N LEU A 157 2.67 1.64 21.44
CA LEU A 157 3.31 1.03 20.26
C LEU A 157 4.73 1.54 20.05
N LYS A 158 5.00 2.82 20.33
CA LYS A 158 6.32 3.46 20.25
C LYS A 158 7.37 2.73 21.09
N LYS A 159 6.97 2.05 22.17
CA LYS A 159 7.86 1.19 22.99
C LYS A 159 8.37 -0.06 22.25
N LEU A 160 7.72 -0.43 21.14
CA LEU A 160 7.97 -1.64 20.36
C LEU A 160 8.51 -1.34 18.95
N VAL A 161 8.41 -0.09 18.48
CA VAL A 161 8.85 0.36 17.15
C VAL A 161 9.90 1.47 17.26
N LYS A 162 10.43 1.91 16.11
CA LYS A 162 11.57 2.83 16.04
C LYS A 162 11.25 4.21 16.62
N ASP A 163 10.10 4.76 16.26
CA ASP A 163 9.71 6.14 16.55
C ASP A 163 8.18 6.29 16.57
N GLU A 164 7.73 7.50 16.86
CA GLU A 164 6.32 7.85 17.02
C GLU A 164 5.55 7.85 15.70
N GLU A 165 6.20 8.28 14.62
CA GLU A 165 5.61 8.28 13.27
C GLU A 165 5.31 6.86 12.82
N HIS A 166 6.28 5.93 12.99
CA HIS A 166 6.06 4.53 12.70
C HIS A 166 4.93 3.95 13.56
N ALA A 167 4.85 4.31 14.85
CA ALA A 167 3.75 3.84 15.71
C ALA A 167 2.39 4.35 15.21
N PHE A 168 2.32 5.58 14.74
CA PHE A 168 1.12 6.16 14.17
C PHE A 168 0.75 5.53 12.82
N ASP A 169 1.73 5.30 11.93
CA ASP A 169 1.54 4.62 10.64
C ASP A 169 0.87 3.25 10.80
N LEU A 170 1.29 2.48 11.82
CA LEU A 170 0.67 1.19 12.14
C LEU A 170 -0.81 1.33 12.56
N ILE A 171 -1.15 2.38 13.29
CA ILE A 171 -2.54 2.61 13.69
C ILE A 171 -3.38 3.09 12.49
N CYS A 172 -2.78 3.88 11.58
CA CYS A 172 -3.45 4.37 10.39
C CYS A 172 -4.04 3.25 9.53
N GLU A 173 -3.52 2.00 9.58
CA GLU A 173 -4.12 0.84 8.91
C GLU A 173 -5.61 0.66 9.22
N TYR A 174 -6.05 1.09 10.41
CA TYR A 174 -7.44 0.94 10.88
C TYR A 174 -8.27 2.22 10.84
N LEU A 175 -7.71 3.34 10.38
CA LEU A 175 -8.38 4.64 10.31
C LEU A 175 -8.77 4.96 8.87
N THR A 176 -9.93 5.57 8.64
CA THR A 176 -10.26 6.13 7.32
C THR A 176 -9.42 7.37 7.04
N ASP A 177 -9.28 7.75 5.77
CA ASP A 177 -8.36 8.83 5.38
C ASP A 177 -8.70 10.19 6.02
N ASP A 178 -9.99 10.49 6.17
CA ASP A 178 -10.47 11.70 6.85
C ASP A 178 -10.15 11.71 8.36
N ILE A 179 -10.17 10.54 9.00
CA ILE A 179 -9.74 10.39 10.40
C ILE A 179 -8.23 10.55 10.50
N VAL A 180 -7.46 9.97 9.57
CA VAL A 180 -6.00 10.14 9.52
C VAL A 180 -5.63 11.60 9.38
N GLU A 181 -6.25 12.32 8.44
CA GLU A 181 -6.00 13.75 8.21
C GLU A 181 -6.25 14.56 9.49
N TYR A 182 -7.39 14.34 10.15
CA TYR A 182 -7.70 14.98 11.43
C TYR A 182 -6.65 14.67 12.50
N CYS A 183 -6.28 13.40 12.65
CA CYS A 183 -5.29 12.99 13.65
C CYS A 183 -3.89 13.56 13.37
N GLN A 184 -3.48 13.65 12.11
CA GLN A 184 -2.20 14.27 11.72
C GLN A 184 -2.14 15.74 12.15
N GLN A 185 -3.24 16.47 11.94
CA GLN A 185 -3.36 17.87 12.33
C GLN A 185 -3.29 18.04 13.85
N GLU A 186 -4.12 17.32 14.59
CA GLU A 186 -4.21 17.43 16.06
C GLU A 186 -2.96 16.90 16.76
N LEU A 187 -2.39 15.80 16.27
CA LEU A 187 -1.23 15.18 16.89
C LEU A 187 0.10 15.77 16.43
N LYS A 188 0.09 16.61 15.38
CA LYS A 188 1.28 17.14 14.69
C LYS A 188 2.24 16.02 14.25
N LEU A 189 1.66 14.94 13.73
CA LEU A 189 2.38 13.80 13.17
C LEU A 189 2.24 13.81 11.66
N HIS A 190 3.31 13.43 10.97
CA HIS A 190 3.41 13.48 9.51
C HIS A 190 3.32 12.11 8.85
N GLY A 191 2.80 11.11 9.58
CA GLY A 191 2.69 9.70 9.22
C GLY A 191 2.75 9.42 7.72
N ASN A 192 3.78 8.71 7.31
CA ASN A 192 3.84 8.21 5.95
C ASN A 192 2.98 6.95 5.96
N VAL A 193 1.81 6.98 5.34
CA VAL A 193 1.02 5.75 5.19
C VAL A 193 1.79 4.81 4.22
N ARG A 194 2.75 4.06 4.76
CA ARG A 194 3.61 3.11 4.06
C ARG A 194 2.93 1.75 4.16
N TYR A 195 2.38 1.31 3.04
CA TYR A 195 1.45 0.18 2.96
C TYR A 195 2.10 -1.18 2.74
N ASP A 196 3.41 -1.31 2.94
CA ASP A 196 4.09 -2.42 2.29
C ASP A 196 3.76 -3.78 2.92
N ILE A 197 3.36 -3.85 4.20
CA ILE A 197 3.14 -5.11 4.91
C ILE A 197 2.17 -4.93 6.10
N PRO A 198 0.99 -5.60 6.15
CA PRO A 198 0.15 -5.63 7.37
C PRO A 198 0.97 -6.03 8.59
N ILE A 199 0.77 -5.40 9.74
CA ILE A 199 1.56 -5.58 10.98
C ILE A 199 1.92 -7.05 11.25
N GLY A 200 0.94 -7.96 11.10
CA GLY A 200 1.12 -9.39 11.31
C GLY A 200 2.19 -10.02 10.40
N THR A 201 2.26 -9.60 9.14
CA THR A 201 3.26 -10.10 8.18
C THR A 201 4.65 -9.51 8.46
N HIS A 202 4.76 -8.25 8.92
CA HIS A 202 6.05 -7.66 9.32
C HIS A 202 6.63 -8.39 10.56
N TYR A 203 5.77 -8.74 11.51
CA TYR A 203 6.17 -9.46 12.72
C TYR A 203 6.62 -10.91 12.44
N LEU A 204 5.94 -11.61 11.52
CA LEU A 204 6.33 -12.96 11.09
C LEU A 204 7.67 -13.00 10.35
N LEU A 205 7.99 -11.98 9.56
CA LEU A 205 9.30 -11.88 8.89
C LEU A 205 10.46 -11.74 9.88
N LYS A 206 10.19 -11.16 11.07
CA LYS A 206 11.19 -10.90 12.13
C LYS A 206 11.40 -12.09 13.07
N LYS A 207 10.43 -13.00 13.22
CA LYS A 207 10.53 -14.21 14.05
C LYS A 207 10.70 -15.49 13.22
N ARG A 208 11.92 -15.73 12.72
CA ARG A 208 12.33 -17.07 12.26
C ARG A 208 12.59 -17.97 13.48
N GLY A 209 11.57 -18.60 14.03
CA GLY A 209 11.75 -19.51 15.16
C GLY A 209 10.52 -20.34 15.51
N SER A 210 10.61 -21.65 15.23
CA SER A 210 9.79 -22.77 15.73
C SER A 210 8.27 -22.59 15.75
N ILE A 211 7.61 -22.90 14.64
CA ILE A 211 6.17 -23.19 14.60
C ILE A 211 5.99 -24.65 15.03
N GLN A 212 5.24 -24.88 16.11
CA GLN A 212 4.75 -26.22 16.49
C GLN A 212 3.28 -26.34 16.07
N THR A 213 2.95 -27.36 15.29
CA THR A 213 1.59 -27.64 14.80
C THR A 213 0.76 -28.37 15.86
N LYS A 214 -0.41 -27.83 16.24
CA LYS A 214 -1.45 -28.59 16.97
C LYS A 214 -2.88 -28.21 16.51
N ALA A 215 -3.58 -29.25 16.06
CA ALA A 215 -5.03 -29.52 15.97
C ALA A 215 -5.99 -28.62 15.15
N LYS A 216 -6.96 -29.32 14.50
CA LYS A 216 -7.96 -28.87 13.49
C LYS A 216 -9.03 -27.92 14.05
N ILE A 217 -9.49 -27.01 13.18
CA ILE A 217 -10.73 -26.22 13.31
C ILE A 217 -11.65 -26.62 12.14
N ASN A 218 -12.94 -26.81 12.39
CA ASN A 218 -13.90 -27.28 11.38
C ASN A 218 -14.61 -26.10 10.72
N TYR A 219 -14.60 -26.04 9.39
CA TYR A 219 -15.48 -25.21 8.58
C TYR A 219 -16.08 -25.99 7.41
N SER A 220 -17.27 -25.59 6.94
CA SER A 220 -17.91 -26.14 5.74
C SER A 220 -18.15 -25.03 4.73
N THR A 221 -17.70 -25.22 3.49
CA THR A 221 -18.25 -24.53 2.31
C THR A 221 -18.04 -25.39 1.06
N ASN A 222 -19.10 -25.51 0.25
CA ASN A 222 -19.01 -25.86 -1.17
C ASN A 222 -18.48 -24.65 -1.94
N ASP A 223 -17.49 -24.81 -2.81
CA ASP A 223 -17.69 -24.74 -4.27
C ASP A 223 -16.39 -25.07 -5.04
N THR A 224 -16.57 -25.41 -6.30
CA THR A 224 -15.63 -25.98 -7.28
C THR A 224 -14.39 -25.14 -7.58
N ASP A 225 -13.22 -25.77 -7.76
CA ASP A 225 -12.06 -25.08 -8.34
C ASP A 225 -11.15 -25.94 -9.24
N LEU A 226 -10.62 -25.30 -10.28
CA LEU A 226 -9.62 -25.81 -11.20
C LEU A 226 -8.30 -26.11 -10.48
N SER A 227 -7.59 -27.16 -10.91
CA SER A 227 -6.37 -27.62 -10.24
C SER A 227 -5.20 -26.63 -10.34
N VAL A 228 -4.57 -26.37 -9.19
CA VAL A 228 -3.40 -25.48 -8.98
C VAL A 228 -2.20 -25.78 -9.89
N ALA A 229 -2.00 -27.05 -10.28
CA ALA A 229 -0.96 -27.44 -11.23
C ALA A 229 -1.06 -26.72 -12.58
N THR A 230 -2.28 -26.38 -13.01
CA THR A 230 -2.54 -25.67 -14.27
C THR A 230 -2.17 -24.19 -14.18
N ILE A 231 -2.37 -23.57 -13.01
CA ILE A 231 -2.06 -22.16 -12.77
C ILE A 231 -0.55 -21.95 -12.66
N ASP A 232 0.16 -22.84 -11.95
CA ASP A 232 1.62 -22.75 -11.79
C ASP A 232 2.35 -23.02 -13.11
N HIS A 233 1.86 -23.98 -13.91
CA HIS A 233 2.40 -24.19 -15.25
C HIS A 233 2.16 -22.96 -16.14
N ALA A 234 0.95 -22.38 -16.13
CA ALA A 234 0.65 -21.16 -16.90
C ALA A 234 1.52 -19.97 -16.46
N LYS A 235 1.73 -19.78 -15.16
CA LYS A 235 2.59 -18.73 -14.62
C LYS A 235 4.05 -18.92 -15.01
N ASN A 236 4.60 -20.13 -14.92
CA ASN A 236 5.98 -20.40 -15.30
C ASN A 236 6.20 -20.23 -16.82
N VAL A 237 5.22 -20.64 -17.64
CA VAL A 237 5.26 -20.41 -19.09
C VAL A 237 5.20 -18.91 -19.41
N LEU A 238 4.31 -18.14 -18.75
CA LEU A 238 4.26 -16.69 -18.89
C LEU A 238 5.56 -16.04 -18.39
N PHE A 239 6.07 -16.48 -17.24
CA PHE A 239 7.31 -16.02 -16.66
C PHE A 239 8.48 -16.20 -17.63
N GLU A 240 8.70 -17.40 -18.16
CA GLU A 240 9.79 -17.62 -19.12
C GLU A 240 9.58 -16.83 -20.42
N HIS A 241 8.34 -16.69 -20.88
CA HIS A 241 8.01 -15.89 -22.06
C HIS A 241 8.36 -14.40 -21.87
N TYR A 242 8.05 -13.84 -20.70
CA TYR A 242 8.24 -12.42 -20.42
C TYR A 242 9.62 -12.10 -19.85
N ALA A 243 10.18 -12.93 -18.96
CA ALA A 243 11.50 -12.76 -18.33
C ALA A 243 12.63 -12.62 -19.36
N ASN A 244 12.57 -13.41 -20.44
CA ASN A 244 13.52 -13.32 -21.55
C ASN A 244 13.39 -12.03 -22.38
N LYS A 245 12.32 -11.24 -22.20
CA LYS A 245 12.04 -9.99 -22.93
C LYS A 245 12.32 -8.72 -22.12
N ILE A 246 12.65 -8.84 -20.83
CA ILE A 246 12.70 -7.71 -19.88
C ILE A 246 13.88 -6.77 -20.12
N GLN A 247 15.00 -7.26 -20.64
CA GLN A 247 16.12 -6.40 -21.04
C GLN A 247 16.26 -6.24 -22.56
N ALA A 248 15.72 -7.17 -23.35
CA ALA A 248 15.81 -7.11 -24.81
C ALA A 248 14.96 -5.98 -25.42
N ASN A 249 13.98 -5.45 -24.68
CA ASN A 249 12.98 -4.53 -25.21
C ASN A 249 12.90 -3.17 -24.50
N VAL A 250 13.90 -2.76 -23.70
CA VAL A 250 13.95 -1.36 -23.27
C VAL A 250 14.07 -0.49 -24.51
N PRO A 251 13.16 0.47 -24.76
CA PRO A 251 13.16 1.24 -25.97
C PRO A 251 14.47 1.95 -26.14
N ARG A 252 14.85 2.11 -27.40
CA ARG A 252 16.16 2.64 -27.76
C ARG A 252 16.39 4.00 -27.10
N GLU A 253 15.39 4.86 -27.02
CA GLU A 253 15.52 6.22 -26.46
C GLU A 253 15.63 6.23 -24.95
N PHE A 254 14.72 5.57 -24.21
CA PHE A 254 14.85 5.49 -22.76
C PHE A 254 16.17 4.83 -22.32
N HIS A 255 16.65 3.82 -23.04
CA HIS A 255 17.97 3.21 -22.79
C HIS A 255 19.11 4.22 -22.94
N GLN A 256 19.01 5.18 -23.86
CA GLN A 256 20.01 6.24 -23.97
C GLN A 256 19.93 7.21 -22.79
N ILE A 257 18.72 7.55 -22.31
CA ILE A 257 18.54 8.35 -21.09
C ILE A 257 19.20 7.63 -19.91
N GLN A 258 18.94 6.33 -19.73
CA GLN A 258 19.58 5.51 -18.69
C GLN A 258 21.11 5.51 -18.78
N LYS A 259 21.66 5.38 -20.00
CA LYS A 259 23.12 5.37 -20.24
C LYS A 259 23.79 6.72 -19.99
N LYS A 260 23.12 7.82 -20.31
CA LYS A 260 23.66 9.18 -20.18
C LYS A 260 23.36 9.83 -18.83
N SER A 261 22.43 9.27 -18.06
CA SER A 261 22.11 9.76 -16.72
C SER A 261 23.33 9.77 -15.80
N ASN A 262 23.40 10.81 -14.97
CA ASN A 262 24.41 10.95 -13.90
C ASN A 262 24.05 10.15 -12.64
N CYS A 263 22.88 9.50 -12.62
CA CYS A 263 22.49 8.63 -11.52
C CYS A 263 23.33 7.36 -11.52
N ILE A 264 23.95 7.05 -10.38
CA ILE A 264 24.85 5.90 -10.24
C ILE A 264 24.13 4.54 -10.42
N PHE A 265 22.80 4.53 -10.28
CA PHE A 265 21.96 3.34 -10.44
C PHE A 265 21.41 3.18 -11.86
N ALA A 266 21.23 4.27 -12.61
CA ALA A 266 20.49 4.28 -13.87
C ALA A 266 21.06 3.29 -14.91
N LYS A 267 22.39 3.23 -15.04
CA LYS A 267 23.08 2.38 -16.02
C LYS A 267 22.89 0.88 -15.78
N ARG A 268 22.57 0.48 -14.54
CA ARG A 268 22.37 -0.93 -14.14
C ARG A 268 20.90 -1.29 -13.94
N ALA A 269 20.01 -0.29 -13.97
CA ALA A 269 18.60 -0.48 -13.71
C ALA A 269 17.99 -1.42 -14.77
N ARG A 270 17.31 -2.45 -14.28
CA ARG A 270 16.53 -3.36 -15.13
C ARG A 270 15.11 -2.81 -15.23
N CYS A 271 14.68 -2.41 -16.41
CA CYS A 271 13.36 -1.85 -16.61
C CYS A 271 12.51 -2.73 -17.51
N TRP A 272 11.26 -2.95 -17.14
CA TRP A 272 10.23 -3.51 -18.02
C TRP A 272 9.62 -2.38 -18.83
N THR A 273 9.36 -2.60 -20.11
CA THR A 273 8.73 -1.59 -20.97
C THR A 273 7.31 -1.94 -21.31
N ALA A 274 6.45 -0.94 -21.22
CA ALA A 274 5.08 -1.03 -21.63
C ALA A 274 4.93 -1.26 -23.16
N PRO A 275 3.78 -1.76 -23.62
CA PRO A 275 3.46 -1.78 -25.05
C PRO A 275 3.63 -0.42 -25.71
N HIS A 276 4.04 -0.42 -26.98
CA HIS A 276 4.21 0.82 -27.75
C HIS A 276 2.90 1.62 -27.78
N TRP A 277 3.02 2.93 -27.56
CA TRP A 277 1.93 3.87 -27.71
C TRP A 277 1.45 3.90 -29.16
N LEU A 278 0.13 3.97 -29.35
CA LEU A 278 -0.50 4.08 -30.66
C LEU A 278 -1.17 5.45 -30.77
N ASP A 279 -0.74 6.25 -31.75
CA ASP A 279 -1.22 7.63 -31.95
C ASP A 279 -2.65 7.71 -32.50
N ASN A 280 -3.16 6.60 -33.05
CA ASN A 280 -4.46 6.54 -33.73
C ASN A 280 -5.60 6.04 -32.84
N ILE A 281 -5.37 5.86 -31.53
CA ILE A 281 -6.38 5.42 -30.56
C ILE A 281 -6.41 6.39 -29.37
N SER A 282 -7.44 6.27 -28.53
CA SER A 282 -7.58 7.14 -27.37
C SER A 282 -6.50 6.85 -26.30
N ILE A 283 -6.39 7.77 -25.33
CA ILE A 283 -5.52 7.56 -24.15
C ILE A 283 -6.01 6.34 -23.37
N ASP A 284 -7.33 6.20 -23.17
CA ASP A 284 -7.92 5.06 -22.45
C ASP A 284 -7.65 3.73 -23.17
N ASP A 285 -7.74 3.68 -24.50
CA ASP A 285 -7.41 2.47 -25.26
C ASP A 285 -5.91 2.13 -25.17
N ASN A 286 -5.03 3.14 -25.12
CA ASN A 286 -3.62 2.91 -24.80
C ASN A 286 -3.49 2.36 -23.37
N CYS A 287 -4.18 2.93 -22.40
CA CYS A 287 -4.18 2.46 -21.01
C CYS A 287 -4.67 1.01 -20.84
N GLU A 288 -5.71 0.58 -21.55
CA GLU A 288 -6.16 -0.81 -21.59
C GLU A 288 -5.05 -1.76 -22.06
N ARG A 289 -4.33 -1.37 -23.12
CA ARG A 289 -3.17 -2.14 -23.61
C ARG A 289 -2.04 -2.17 -22.59
N LEU A 290 -1.81 -1.06 -21.88
CA LEU A 290 -0.78 -0.95 -20.84
C LEU A 290 -1.13 -1.81 -19.61
N LEU A 291 -2.40 -1.92 -19.24
CA LEU A 291 -2.88 -2.50 -17.98
C LEU A 291 -2.41 -3.94 -17.77
N THR A 292 -2.58 -4.81 -18.78
CA THR A 292 -2.18 -6.21 -18.68
C THR A 292 -0.68 -6.34 -18.40
N SER A 293 0.14 -5.57 -19.12
CA SER A 293 1.60 -5.57 -18.93
C SER A 293 2.00 -5.00 -17.57
N PHE A 294 1.30 -3.98 -17.08
CA PHE A 294 1.56 -3.39 -15.77
C PHE A 294 1.19 -4.33 -14.61
N ILE A 295 0.08 -5.06 -14.72
CA ILE A 295 -0.30 -6.11 -13.76
C ILE A 295 0.77 -7.21 -13.72
N LEU A 296 1.23 -7.69 -14.88
CA LEU A 296 2.28 -8.71 -14.94
C LEU A 296 3.59 -8.20 -14.32
N PHE A 297 3.98 -6.97 -14.62
CA PHE A 297 5.12 -6.33 -13.98
C PHE A 297 4.99 -6.33 -12.45
N CYS A 298 3.84 -5.92 -11.92
CA CYS A 298 3.58 -5.92 -10.48
C CYS A 298 3.58 -7.33 -9.86
N ALA A 299 3.05 -8.31 -10.58
CA ALA A 299 3.03 -9.71 -10.14
C ALA A 299 4.44 -10.30 -10.04
N PHE A 300 5.35 -9.90 -10.94
CA PHE A 300 6.68 -10.51 -11.04
C PHE A 300 7.82 -9.67 -10.44
N VAL A 301 7.61 -8.39 -10.12
CA VAL A 301 8.68 -7.48 -9.66
C VAL A 301 9.54 -8.04 -8.52
N LYS A 302 8.93 -8.83 -7.62
CA LYS A 302 9.60 -9.48 -6.48
C LYS A 302 10.52 -10.62 -6.92
N ASP A 303 10.11 -11.40 -7.92
CA ASP A 303 10.76 -12.64 -8.31
C ASP A 303 11.94 -12.40 -9.27
N ILE A 304 11.87 -11.37 -10.12
CA ILE A 304 12.83 -11.16 -11.22
C ILE A 304 13.71 -9.94 -11.06
N SER A 305 13.74 -9.30 -9.90
CA SER A 305 14.65 -8.19 -9.60
C SER A 305 14.58 -7.05 -10.64
N ILE A 306 13.37 -6.59 -10.99
CA ILE A 306 13.15 -5.46 -11.91
C ILE A 306 13.08 -4.15 -11.13
N ASP A 307 13.79 -3.13 -11.59
CA ASP A 307 13.93 -1.84 -10.92
C ASP A 307 12.91 -0.78 -11.34
N GLY A 308 12.23 -0.96 -12.48
CA GLY A 308 11.09 -0.12 -12.84
C GLY A 308 10.32 -0.55 -14.08
N TYR A 309 9.21 0.14 -14.34
CA TYR A 309 8.35 -0.01 -15.51
C TYR A 309 8.27 1.30 -16.28
N VAL A 310 8.48 1.27 -17.59
CA VAL A 310 8.60 2.47 -18.43
C VAL A 310 7.46 2.54 -19.43
N ILE A 311 6.76 3.66 -19.44
CA ILE A 311 5.81 4.04 -20.50
C ILE A 311 6.47 5.12 -21.37
N GLU A 312 6.42 4.96 -22.68
CA GLU A 312 6.84 5.99 -23.64
C GLU A 312 5.62 6.54 -24.36
N ILE A 313 5.51 7.87 -24.39
CA ILE A 313 4.41 8.61 -25.00
C ILE A 313 5.02 9.51 -26.06
N PRO A 314 4.62 9.43 -27.34
CA PRO A 314 5.14 10.28 -28.40
C PRO A 314 5.06 11.75 -28.05
N HIS A 315 6.17 12.45 -28.26
CA HIS A 315 6.21 13.88 -28.13
C HIS A 315 5.59 14.53 -29.37
N ASN A 316 4.38 15.03 -29.21
CA ASN A 316 3.57 15.60 -30.28
C ASN A 316 2.69 16.73 -29.71
N HIS A 317 1.70 17.19 -30.48
CA HIS A 317 0.79 18.26 -30.04
C HIS A 317 0.04 17.95 -28.74
N ALA A 318 -0.21 16.68 -28.41
CA ALA A 318 -0.89 16.28 -27.17
C ALA A 318 0.03 16.32 -25.93
N THR A 319 1.33 16.48 -26.13
CA THR A 319 2.35 16.65 -25.08
C THR A 319 3.22 17.88 -25.38
N ALA A 320 2.65 18.93 -25.99
CA ALA A 320 3.39 20.09 -26.46
C ALA A 320 3.92 21.00 -25.33
N THR A 321 3.32 20.94 -24.15
CA THR A 321 3.86 21.55 -22.93
C THR A 321 3.98 20.55 -21.78
N ILE A 322 4.61 20.97 -20.69
CA ILE A 322 4.71 20.17 -19.47
C ILE A 322 3.34 19.97 -18.80
N GLU A 323 2.43 20.93 -18.93
CA GLU A 323 1.04 20.85 -18.48
C GLU A 323 0.22 19.89 -19.35
N ASP A 324 0.44 19.90 -20.68
CA ASP A 324 -0.16 18.90 -21.58
C ASP A 324 0.24 17.49 -21.17
N PHE A 325 1.54 17.28 -20.95
CA PHE A 325 2.06 16.01 -20.46
C PHE A 325 1.49 15.67 -19.07
N GLY A 326 1.34 16.66 -18.18
CA GLY A 326 0.71 16.50 -16.86
C GLY A 326 -0.73 16.00 -16.93
N ARG A 327 -1.53 16.49 -17.89
CA ARG A 327 -2.90 16.00 -18.11
C ARG A 327 -2.94 14.54 -18.55
N ILE A 328 -2.06 14.14 -19.48
CA ILE A 328 -1.98 12.74 -19.94
C ILE A 328 -1.47 11.84 -18.80
N PHE A 329 -0.46 12.30 -18.07
CA PHE A 329 0.07 11.60 -16.90
C PHE A 329 -1.03 11.33 -15.85
N LYS A 330 -1.83 12.34 -15.52
CA LYS A 330 -2.98 12.21 -14.61
C LYS A 330 -3.98 11.17 -15.10
N GLN A 331 -4.33 11.19 -16.38
CA GLN A 331 -5.27 10.23 -16.97
C GLN A 331 -4.74 8.79 -16.86
N ILE A 332 -3.46 8.57 -17.16
CA ILE A 332 -2.83 7.25 -17.02
C ILE A 332 -2.87 6.77 -15.57
N LEU A 333 -2.45 7.61 -14.61
CA LEU A 333 -2.48 7.23 -13.19
C LEU A 333 -3.90 6.95 -12.71
N ARG A 334 -4.88 7.77 -13.13
CA ARG A 334 -6.28 7.59 -12.76
C ARG A 334 -6.82 6.27 -13.32
N PHE A 335 -6.58 5.99 -14.59
CA PHE A 335 -6.98 4.75 -15.23
C PHE A 335 -6.40 3.54 -14.50
N LEU A 336 -5.09 3.54 -14.24
CA LEU A 336 -4.44 2.43 -13.52
C LEU A 336 -5.02 2.28 -12.12
N SER A 337 -5.22 3.38 -11.38
CA SER A 337 -5.85 3.36 -10.06
C SER A 337 -7.27 2.77 -10.09
N ASP A 338 -8.10 3.17 -11.06
CA ASP A 338 -9.47 2.68 -11.23
C ASP A 338 -9.52 1.17 -11.58
N HIS A 339 -8.45 0.64 -12.18
CA HIS A 339 -8.29 -0.78 -12.53
C HIS A 339 -7.38 -1.56 -11.57
N ASP A 340 -7.05 -0.99 -10.41
CA ASP A 340 -6.20 -1.67 -9.42
C ASP A 340 -6.86 -2.99 -8.94
N PRO A 341 -6.25 -4.16 -9.18
CA PRO A 341 -6.80 -5.43 -8.71
C PRO A 341 -6.92 -5.52 -7.18
N ALA A 342 -6.12 -4.74 -6.45
CA ALA A 342 -6.22 -4.64 -5.00
C ALA A 342 -7.36 -3.72 -4.52
N LYS A 343 -8.03 -3.04 -5.46
CA LYS A 343 -9.17 -2.12 -5.23
C LYS A 343 -8.83 -1.00 -4.23
N ARG A 344 -7.63 -0.43 -4.34
CA ARG A 344 -7.16 0.65 -3.46
C ARG A 344 -7.60 2.00 -3.97
N TYR A 345 -7.72 2.15 -5.30
CA TYR A 345 -8.22 3.34 -5.95
C TYR A 345 -7.52 4.62 -5.45
N CYS A 346 -6.19 4.61 -5.38
CA CYS A 346 -5.39 5.67 -4.73
C CYS A 346 -5.57 7.07 -5.35
N MET A 347 -6.06 7.15 -6.58
CA MET A 347 -6.42 8.41 -7.25
C MET A 347 -7.86 8.87 -6.97
N ASN A 348 -8.68 8.06 -6.28
CA ASN A 348 -10.11 8.31 -6.00
C ASN A 348 -10.29 9.05 -4.67
N VAL A 349 -9.45 10.05 -4.47
CA VAL A 349 -9.46 10.98 -3.34
C VAL A 349 -9.65 12.41 -3.87
N SER A 350 -9.83 13.40 -3.01
CA SER A 350 -9.86 14.78 -3.46
C SER A 350 -8.53 15.17 -4.12
N PRO A 351 -8.51 15.99 -5.18
CA PRO A 351 -7.26 16.47 -5.77
C PRO A 351 -6.33 17.15 -4.75
N SER A 352 -6.90 17.85 -3.76
CA SER A 352 -6.14 18.42 -2.64
C SER A 352 -5.36 17.37 -1.85
N ARG A 353 -5.87 16.16 -1.69
CA ARG A 353 -5.21 15.07 -0.96
C ARG A 353 -3.99 14.54 -1.71
N ILE A 354 -4.04 14.52 -3.05
CA ILE A 354 -2.92 14.08 -3.91
C ILE A 354 -1.73 15.03 -3.74
N GLY A 355 -1.98 16.33 -3.61
CA GLY A 355 -0.95 17.35 -3.35
C GLY A 355 -0.46 17.44 -1.89
N GLN A 356 -0.84 16.52 -1.01
CA GLN A 356 -0.49 16.56 0.42
C GLN A 356 0.47 15.43 0.83
N ASN A 357 1.14 15.63 1.97
CA ASN A 357 2.02 14.62 2.57
C ASN A 357 1.26 13.29 2.80
N GLY A 358 1.97 12.17 2.67
CA GLY A 358 1.42 10.85 2.91
C GLY A 358 0.48 10.31 1.81
N TRP A 359 0.29 11.01 0.69
CA TRP A 359 -0.29 10.39 -0.50
C TRP A 359 0.84 9.74 -1.33
N VAL A 360 0.58 8.54 -1.83
CA VAL A 360 1.49 7.80 -2.73
C VAL A 360 0.66 7.14 -3.83
N PHE A 361 1.26 6.96 -5.00
CA PHE A 361 0.65 6.12 -6.02
C PHE A 361 0.85 4.65 -5.66
N GLU A 362 -0.25 3.93 -5.49
CA GLU A 362 -0.29 2.51 -5.14
C GLU A 362 -1.08 1.74 -6.21
N PHE A 363 -0.51 0.63 -6.67
CA PHE A 363 -1.20 -0.32 -7.55
C PHE A 363 -0.76 -1.73 -7.18
N TYR A 364 -1.71 -2.67 -7.10
CA TYR A 364 -1.45 -4.07 -6.73
C TYR A 364 -0.73 -4.23 -5.37
N ARG A 365 -1.04 -3.36 -4.40
CA ARG A 365 -0.37 -3.27 -3.09
C ARG A 365 1.12 -2.98 -3.17
N ILE A 366 1.54 -2.28 -4.22
CA ILE A 366 2.91 -1.83 -4.42
C ILE A 366 2.87 -0.31 -4.55
N THR A 367 3.67 0.35 -3.73
CA THR A 367 3.92 1.78 -3.79
C THR A 367 5.00 2.09 -4.83
N PHE A 368 4.82 3.19 -5.56
CA PHE A 368 5.71 3.58 -6.63
C PHE A 368 6.30 4.97 -6.41
N PHE A 369 7.61 5.05 -6.51
CA PHE A 369 8.29 6.30 -6.83
C PHE A 369 8.23 6.51 -8.35
N ILE A 370 7.57 7.59 -8.78
CA ILE A 370 7.35 7.86 -10.20
C ILE A 370 8.23 9.03 -10.63
N THR A 371 9.07 8.79 -11.64
CA THR A 371 9.90 9.83 -12.25
C THR A 371 9.53 9.99 -13.71
N THR A 372 9.50 11.22 -14.18
CA THR A 372 9.23 11.54 -15.58
C THR A 372 10.45 12.13 -16.27
N PHE A 373 10.58 11.88 -17.57
CA PHE A 373 11.58 12.50 -18.44
C PHE A 373 10.86 13.00 -19.68
N THR A 374 11.05 14.26 -20.06
CA THR A 374 10.32 14.86 -21.18
C THR A 374 11.22 15.84 -21.93
N PRO A 375 11.01 16.03 -23.26
CA PRO A 375 11.79 16.96 -24.06
C PRO A 375 11.69 18.42 -23.59
N HIS A 376 10.69 18.74 -22.76
CA HIS A 376 10.48 20.06 -22.17
C HIS A 376 11.57 20.48 -21.18
N TYR A 377 12.24 19.50 -20.56
CA TYR A 377 13.26 19.82 -19.57
C TYR A 377 14.53 20.33 -20.24
N PRO A 378 15.05 21.51 -19.84
CA PRO A 378 16.28 22.06 -20.42
C PRO A 378 17.49 21.21 -20.03
N GLU A 379 18.62 21.41 -20.73
CA GLU A 379 19.84 20.64 -20.49
C GLU A 379 20.37 20.74 -19.05
N THR A 380 20.11 21.86 -18.39
CA THR A 380 20.48 22.13 -16.99
C THR A 380 19.56 21.46 -15.97
N HIS A 381 18.49 20.80 -16.41
CA HIS A 381 17.53 20.18 -15.51
C HIS A 381 17.90 18.72 -15.23
N PRO A 382 17.76 18.22 -13.99
CA PRO A 382 18.08 16.83 -13.64
C PRO A 382 17.27 15.77 -14.40
N ARG A 383 16.16 16.17 -15.06
CA ARG A 383 15.31 15.28 -15.87
C ARG A 383 15.49 15.46 -17.37
N TYR A 384 16.56 16.13 -17.79
CA TYR A 384 16.88 16.30 -19.19
C TYR A 384 17.00 14.96 -19.92
N SER A 385 16.29 14.81 -21.04
CA SER A 385 16.32 13.60 -21.87
C SER A 385 17.58 13.48 -22.75
N HIS A 386 18.65 14.26 -22.50
CA HIS A 386 19.92 14.16 -23.23
C HIS A 386 19.83 14.26 -24.76
N GLY A 387 18.88 15.08 -25.24
CA GLY A 387 18.61 15.33 -26.66
C GLY A 387 17.71 14.30 -27.34
N PHE A 388 17.19 13.32 -26.60
CA PHE A 388 16.20 12.37 -27.09
C PHE A 388 14.80 12.95 -26.88
N ASN A 389 14.28 13.55 -27.94
CA ASN A 389 13.13 14.44 -27.88
C ASN A 389 11.85 13.87 -28.51
N ASN A 390 11.85 12.60 -28.94
CA ASN A 390 10.70 12.02 -29.64
C ASN A 390 9.63 11.49 -28.69
N TYR A 391 9.95 11.32 -27.40
CA TYR A 391 9.04 10.76 -26.42
C TYR A 391 9.13 11.49 -25.07
N CYS A 392 8.00 11.51 -24.37
CA CYS A 392 7.93 11.68 -22.93
C CYS A 392 7.91 10.29 -22.27
N HIS A 393 8.58 10.14 -21.14
CA HIS A 393 8.74 8.88 -20.43
C HIS A 393 8.17 8.98 -19.03
N ILE A 394 7.45 7.94 -18.61
CA ILE A 394 7.01 7.74 -17.23
C ILE A 394 7.69 6.47 -16.70
N LEU A 395 8.50 6.61 -15.66
CA LEU A 395 9.18 5.50 -14.99
C LEU A 395 8.53 5.25 -13.62
N PHE A 396 7.86 4.11 -13.49
CA PHE A 396 7.35 3.60 -12.21
C PHE A 396 8.44 2.76 -11.54
N GLN A 397 8.95 3.21 -10.40
CA GLN A 397 9.95 2.49 -9.62
C GLN A 397 9.31 1.97 -8.33
N PRO A 398 9.16 0.64 -8.18
CA PRO A 398 8.54 0.06 -7.00
C PRO A 398 9.47 0.26 -5.80
N GLU A 399 8.94 0.61 -4.62
CA GLU A 399 9.79 0.89 -3.46
C GLU A 399 10.69 -0.28 -3.06
N LEU A 400 10.24 -1.52 -3.29
CA LEU A 400 11.04 -2.73 -3.11
C LEU A 400 12.36 -2.71 -3.91
N SER A 401 12.39 -2.02 -5.05
CA SER A 401 13.62 -1.82 -5.82
C SER A 401 14.68 -1.08 -5.00
N PHE A 402 14.31 -0.01 -4.31
CA PHE A 402 15.23 0.77 -3.48
C PHE A 402 15.78 -0.03 -2.30
N LEU A 403 14.94 -0.90 -1.72
CA LEU A 403 15.37 -1.81 -0.65
C LEU A 403 16.46 -2.77 -1.14
N ARG A 404 16.37 -3.29 -2.38
CA ARG A 404 17.41 -4.15 -2.95
C ARG A 404 18.74 -3.42 -3.18
N HIS A 405 18.68 -2.13 -3.49
CA HIS A 405 19.86 -1.28 -3.69
C HIS A 405 20.42 -0.68 -2.40
N ASN A 406 19.82 -1.01 -1.24
CA ASN A 406 20.23 -0.54 0.09
C ASN A 406 20.44 0.98 0.12
N LEU A 407 19.48 1.73 -0.43
CA LEU A 407 19.55 3.18 -0.42
C LEU A 407 19.51 3.73 1.01
N PRO A 408 20.30 4.79 1.31
CA PRO A 408 20.23 5.47 2.59
C PRO A 408 18.87 6.16 2.76
N ASP A 409 18.48 6.36 4.02
CA ASP A 409 17.33 7.17 4.40
C ASP A 409 17.34 8.55 3.71
N ASP A 410 16.15 9.13 3.56
CA ASP A 410 16.03 10.49 3.04
C ASP A 410 16.67 11.51 3.97
N THR A 411 17.29 12.53 3.39
CA THR A 411 17.93 13.62 4.13
C THR A 411 18.02 14.89 3.29
N PRO A 412 17.78 16.07 3.90
CA PRO A 412 18.03 17.36 3.27
C PRO A 412 19.53 17.64 3.14
N ASP A 413 20.37 16.95 3.90
CA ASP A 413 21.81 17.20 3.95
C ASP A 413 22.54 16.43 2.85
N THR A 414 23.65 17.01 2.36
CA THR A 414 24.53 16.39 1.37
C THR A 414 25.98 16.68 1.71
N ASN A 415 26.82 15.66 1.80
CA ASN A 415 28.26 15.88 1.90
C ASN A 415 28.83 16.18 0.51
N TRP A 416 28.84 17.48 0.18
CA TRP A 416 29.26 17.99 -1.11
C TRP A 416 30.75 17.89 -1.41
N ILE A 417 31.59 17.72 -0.37
CA ILE A 417 33.05 17.72 -0.47
C ILE A 417 33.57 16.28 -0.50
N GLU A 418 33.08 15.44 0.41
CA GLU A 418 33.47 14.03 0.53
C GLU A 418 32.22 13.14 0.45
N PRO A 419 31.69 12.87 -0.75
CA PRO A 419 30.42 12.16 -0.89
C PRO A 419 30.53 10.69 -0.44
N ILE A 420 29.92 10.37 0.71
CA ILE A 420 29.99 9.05 1.33
C ILE A 420 28.88 8.16 0.79
N THR A 421 27.65 8.64 0.88
CA THR A 421 26.45 7.86 0.56
C THR A 421 26.19 7.80 -0.95
N SER A 422 25.40 6.84 -1.40
CA SER A 422 24.95 6.78 -2.80
C SER A 422 24.16 8.03 -3.22
N ARG A 423 23.44 8.63 -2.27
CA ARG A 423 22.72 9.89 -2.44
C ARG A 423 23.68 11.07 -2.63
N ASP A 424 24.71 11.20 -1.78
CA ASP A 424 25.73 12.25 -1.93
C ASP A 424 26.41 12.16 -3.29
N LYS A 425 26.86 10.95 -3.65
CA LYS A 425 27.53 10.68 -4.92
C LYS A 425 26.65 11.03 -6.11
N THR A 426 25.36 10.73 -6.02
CA THR A 426 24.40 11.09 -7.07
C THR A 426 24.20 12.60 -7.15
N ARG A 427 23.94 13.28 -6.03
CA ARG A 427 23.73 14.74 -6.00
C ARG A 427 24.96 15.51 -6.50
N VAL A 428 26.16 15.13 -6.05
CA VAL A 428 27.44 15.67 -6.53
C VAL A 428 27.60 15.44 -8.03
N ALA A 429 27.38 14.22 -8.53
CA ALA A 429 27.50 13.93 -9.96
C ALA A 429 26.56 14.78 -10.82
N PHE A 430 25.32 15.01 -10.37
CA PHE A 430 24.37 15.87 -11.09
C PHE A 430 24.80 17.34 -11.04
N ARG A 431 25.23 17.86 -9.89
CA ARG A 431 25.77 19.22 -9.74
C ARG A 431 26.97 19.46 -10.64
N ASP A 432 27.95 18.56 -10.64
CA ASP A 432 29.19 18.70 -11.40
C ASP A 432 28.96 18.70 -12.93
N HIS A 433 27.80 18.20 -13.37
CA HIS A 433 27.35 18.26 -14.77
C HIS A 433 26.32 19.36 -15.04
N GLY A 434 26.18 20.34 -14.13
CA GLY A 434 25.25 21.47 -14.28
C GLY A 434 23.77 21.11 -14.22
N ARG A 435 23.43 19.98 -13.58
CA ARG A 435 22.07 19.41 -13.50
C ARG A 435 21.61 19.17 -12.05
N GLU A 436 21.99 20.06 -11.16
CA GLU A 436 21.76 19.93 -9.72
C GLU A 436 20.27 19.71 -9.38
N TYR A 437 20.00 18.83 -8.41
CA TYR A 437 18.66 18.71 -7.84
C TYR A 437 18.49 19.81 -6.79
N PRO A 438 17.42 20.63 -6.84
CA PRO A 438 17.08 21.44 -5.69
C PRO A 438 16.63 20.52 -4.56
N ILE A 439 17.21 20.73 -3.38
CA ILE A 439 17.04 19.90 -2.18
C ILE A 439 16.13 20.64 -1.21
N ARG A 440 15.05 19.98 -0.80
CA ARG A 440 14.11 20.54 0.19
C ARG A 440 14.77 20.55 1.58
N PRO A 441 14.46 21.53 2.44
CA PRO A 441 14.97 21.58 3.81
C PRO A 441 14.38 20.49 4.72
N THR A 442 13.39 19.74 4.22
CA THR A 442 12.69 18.67 4.93
C THR A 442 12.51 17.47 4.01
N ILE A 443 12.45 16.28 4.62
CA ILE A 443 12.11 15.01 3.94
C ILE A 443 10.59 14.76 3.91
N TYR A 444 9.82 15.60 4.60
CA TYR A 444 8.35 15.51 4.66
C TYR A 444 7.75 16.41 3.60
N TYR A 445 7.60 15.88 2.39
CA TYR A 445 6.99 16.59 1.27
C TYR A 445 6.08 15.66 0.46
N PRO A 446 5.09 16.20 -0.27
CA PRO A 446 4.18 15.39 -1.06
C PRO A 446 4.93 14.74 -2.24
N PRO A 447 4.92 13.41 -2.38
CA PRO A 447 5.59 12.73 -3.48
C PRO A 447 5.10 13.18 -4.86
N SER A 448 3.83 13.60 -4.96
CA SER A 448 3.21 14.14 -6.18
C SER A 448 3.97 15.34 -6.76
N HIS A 449 4.56 16.19 -5.90
CA HIS A 449 5.31 17.38 -6.33
C HIS A 449 6.56 17.03 -7.15
N ASP A 450 7.11 15.84 -6.91
CA ASP A 450 8.27 15.37 -7.62
C ASP A 450 7.89 14.43 -8.78
N MET A 451 6.63 14.04 -9.00
CA MET A 451 6.30 13.16 -10.14
C MET A 451 6.48 13.87 -11.48
N ILE A 452 6.06 15.12 -11.58
CA ILE A 452 6.39 16.06 -12.67
C ILE A 452 6.96 17.31 -12.02
N ARG A 453 8.22 17.61 -12.32
CA ARG A 453 8.89 18.80 -11.78
C ARG A 453 8.63 20.03 -12.65
N PRO A 454 8.60 21.24 -12.07
CA PRO A 454 8.62 22.47 -12.86
C PRO A 454 9.87 22.57 -13.74
N LEU A 455 9.83 23.48 -14.71
CA LEU A 455 11.00 23.81 -15.53
C LEU A 455 12.03 24.64 -14.75
N SER A 456 11.57 25.35 -13.71
CA SER A 456 12.43 26.08 -12.78
C SER A 456 13.01 25.14 -11.72
N ASN A 457 14.11 25.56 -11.09
CA ASN A 457 14.65 24.89 -9.90
C ASN A 457 14.09 25.46 -8.58
N ASP A 458 13.09 26.34 -8.64
CA ASP A 458 12.42 26.87 -7.45
C ASP A 458 11.51 25.79 -6.85
N LEU A 459 11.71 25.47 -5.58
CA LEU A 459 10.93 24.45 -4.88
C LEU A 459 9.51 24.90 -4.53
N ALA A 460 9.23 26.21 -4.63
CA ALA A 460 7.90 26.78 -4.50
C ALA A 460 7.09 26.67 -5.81
N ASP A 461 7.77 26.51 -6.95
CA ASP A 461 7.13 26.24 -8.24
C ASP A 461 6.73 24.76 -8.29
N ILE A 462 5.46 24.49 -8.60
CA ILE A 462 4.87 23.16 -8.54
C ILE A 462 3.99 22.99 -9.77
N VAL A 463 4.23 21.91 -10.51
CA VAL A 463 3.31 21.49 -11.57
C VAL A 463 2.22 20.66 -10.91
N GLU A 464 1.07 21.29 -10.64
CA GLU A 464 -0.08 20.65 -10.00
C GLU A 464 -0.84 19.74 -10.98
N TRP A 465 -0.16 18.73 -11.54
CA TRP A 465 -0.68 17.83 -12.57
C TRP A 465 -1.92 17.04 -12.11
N TRP A 466 -2.18 16.97 -10.81
CA TRP A 466 -3.31 16.25 -10.21
C TRP A 466 -4.61 17.05 -10.18
N LEU A 467 -4.59 18.36 -10.46
CA LEU A 467 -5.78 19.22 -10.46
C LEU A 467 -6.72 18.93 -11.61
#